data_AF-A0A816YKT2-F1
#
_entry.id   AF-A0A816YKT2-F1
#
_cell.length_a   1.000
_cell.length_b   1.000
_cell.length_c   1.000
_cell.angle_alpha   90.00
_cell.angle_beta   90.00
_cell.angle_gamma   90.00
#
_symmetry.space_group_name_H-M   'P 1'
#
loop_
_entity.id
_entity.type
_entity.pdbx_description
1 polymer ?
#
loop_
_entity_poly.entity_id
_entity_poly.type
_entity_poly.pdbx_seq_one_letter_code
_entity_poly.pdbx_strand_id
1 'polypeptide(L)'
;MNSSHADIELQTELMHKSDTIWTAMPKADKEAIEQIINTDPNVINVRGPVGECPIHMRFSHATEFYMDIARHLITRFPHIVTEIYNQPRYYGENILHMVIINRNAMMVKWLLTDTNIQPYRQELLAASATGHFFPMDQAA
;
A
#
# COMPACT_ATOMS: atom_id res chain seq x y z
N MET A 1 -25.91 -6.26 -5.80
CA MET A 1 -24.83 -7.17 -5.33
C MET A 1 -23.74 -6.28 -4.77
N ASN A 2 -23.25 -6.61 -3.56
CA ASN A 2 -22.33 -5.76 -2.81
C ASN A 2 -20.96 -5.78 -3.50
N SER A 3 -20.67 -4.80 -4.36
CA SER A 3 -19.48 -4.75 -5.23
C SER A 3 -18.18 -5.02 -4.46
N SER A 4 -18.13 -4.61 -3.19
CA SER A 4 -16.99 -4.79 -2.30
C SER A 4 -16.53 -6.24 -2.07
N HIS A 5 -17.41 -7.25 -2.15
CA HIS A 5 -17.00 -8.64 -1.96
C HIS A 5 -16.39 -9.22 -3.24
N ALA A 6 -16.99 -8.91 -4.39
CA ALA A 6 -16.48 -9.31 -5.69
C ALA A 6 -15.08 -8.70 -5.96
N ASP A 7 -14.84 -7.46 -5.54
CA ASP A 7 -13.54 -6.81 -5.71
C ASP A 7 -12.44 -7.47 -4.87
N ILE A 8 -12.76 -7.92 -3.65
CA ILE A 8 -11.82 -8.67 -2.77
C ILE A 8 -11.52 -10.05 -3.36
N GLU A 9 -12.54 -10.74 -3.86
CA GLU A 9 -12.39 -12.04 -4.54
C GLU A 9 -11.53 -11.90 -5.79
N LEU A 10 -11.78 -10.87 -6.62
CA LEU A 10 -10.99 -10.58 -7.79
C LEU A 10 -9.54 -10.26 -7.43
N GLN A 11 -9.29 -9.54 -6.34
CA GLN A 11 -7.92 -9.29 -5.90
C GLN A 11 -7.21 -10.57 -5.49
N THR A 12 -7.93 -11.45 -4.78
CA THR A 12 -7.41 -12.76 -4.40
C THR A 12 -7.05 -13.59 -5.64
N GLU A 13 -7.89 -13.57 -6.68
CA GLU A 13 -7.60 -14.23 -7.95
C GLU A 13 -6.36 -13.63 -8.65
N LEU A 14 -6.20 -12.31 -8.67
CA LEU A 14 -5.05 -11.64 -9.25
C LEU A 14 -3.73 -11.99 -8.54
N MET A 15 -3.77 -12.19 -7.22
CA MET A 15 -2.61 -12.68 -6.45
C MET A 15 -2.18 -14.11 -6.85
N HIS A 16 -3.05 -14.86 -7.53
CA HIS A 16 -2.79 -16.22 -7.98
C HIS A 16 -2.57 -16.36 -9.51
N LYS A 17 -2.81 -15.30 -10.31
CA LYS A 17 -2.58 -15.29 -11.77
C LYS A 17 -1.18 -14.79 -12.12
N SER A 18 -0.40 -15.66 -12.76
CA SER A 18 1.06 -15.60 -13.01
C SER A 18 1.67 -14.26 -13.45
N ASP A 19 2.95 -14.09 -13.10
CA ASP A 19 3.94 -13.16 -13.67
C ASP A 19 3.62 -11.66 -13.61
N THR A 20 2.91 -11.24 -12.57
CA THR A 20 2.68 -9.82 -12.29
C THR A 20 3.24 -9.44 -10.91
N ILE A 21 3.39 -8.14 -10.67
CA ILE A 21 3.75 -7.59 -9.36
C ILE A 21 2.81 -8.11 -8.26
N TRP A 22 1.54 -8.39 -8.59
CA TRP A 22 0.51 -8.92 -7.70
C TRP A 22 0.77 -10.37 -7.25
N THR A 23 1.55 -11.15 -8.00
CA THR A 23 1.97 -12.50 -7.60
C THR A 23 3.30 -12.53 -6.84
N ALA A 24 4.19 -11.59 -7.14
CA ALA A 24 5.50 -11.50 -6.51
C ALA A 24 5.39 -10.89 -5.11
N MET A 25 4.54 -9.87 -4.95
CA MET A 25 4.33 -9.18 -3.67
C MET A 25 3.92 -10.14 -2.55
N PRO A 26 2.85 -10.96 -2.65
CA PRO A 26 2.42 -11.85 -1.57
C PRO A 26 3.50 -12.82 -1.09
N LYS A 27 4.34 -13.31 -2.02
CA LYS A 27 5.47 -14.20 -1.74
C LYS A 27 6.66 -13.48 -1.12
N ALA A 28 6.70 -12.14 -1.22
CA ALA A 28 7.81 -11.30 -0.80
C ALA A 28 9.15 -11.76 -1.39
N ASP A 29 9.08 -12.20 -2.65
CA ASP A 29 10.23 -12.56 -3.45
C ASP A 29 10.90 -11.27 -3.94
N LYS A 30 11.89 -10.80 -3.18
CA LYS A 30 12.59 -9.54 -3.47
C LYS A 30 13.23 -9.56 -4.86
N GLU A 31 13.80 -10.68 -5.28
CA GLU A 31 14.47 -10.78 -6.57
C GLU A 31 13.46 -10.66 -7.71
N ALA A 32 12.34 -11.40 -7.65
CA ALA A 32 11.28 -11.29 -8.65
C ALA A 32 10.67 -9.88 -8.69
N ILE A 33 10.43 -9.26 -7.52
CA ILE A 33 9.94 -7.88 -7.44
C ILE A 33 10.90 -6.92 -8.15
N GLU A 34 12.20 -7.02 -7.86
CA GLU A 34 13.21 -6.18 -8.49
C GLU A 34 13.32 -6.41 -9.99
N GLN A 35 13.27 -7.67 -10.45
CA GLN A 35 13.28 -7.99 -11.89
C GLN A 35 12.07 -7.36 -12.61
N ILE A 36 10.88 -7.46 -12.03
CA ILE A 36 9.65 -6.89 -12.58
C ILE A 36 9.76 -5.35 -12.65
N ILE A 37 10.17 -4.71 -11.54
CA ILE A 37 10.33 -3.25 -11.46
C ILE A 37 11.43 -2.74 -12.39
N ASN A 38 12.53 -3.49 -12.55
CA ASN A 38 13.61 -3.11 -13.47
C ASN A 38 13.19 -3.25 -14.93
N THR A 39 12.26 -4.15 -15.23
CA THR A 39 11.69 -4.32 -16.57
C THR A 39 10.70 -3.20 -16.90
N ASP A 40 9.81 -2.87 -15.96
CA ASP A 40 8.88 -1.74 -16.07
C ASP A 40 8.69 -1.07 -14.70
N PRO A 41 9.34 0.08 -14.44
CA PRO A 41 9.20 0.78 -13.17
C PRO A 41 7.76 1.24 -12.87
N ASN A 42 6.91 1.41 -13.89
CA ASN A 42 5.54 1.90 -13.70
C ASN A 42 4.63 0.87 -13.02
N VAL A 43 5.05 -0.39 -12.94
CA VAL A 43 4.35 -1.44 -12.19
C VAL A 43 4.15 -1.08 -10.71
N ILE A 44 4.96 -0.18 -10.15
CA ILE A 44 4.76 0.29 -8.77
C ILE A 44 3.49 1.13 -8.59
N ASN A 45 2.95 1.68 -9.67
CA ASN A 45 1.77 2.55 -9.65
C ASN A 45 0.49 1.84 -10.11
N VAL A 46 0.59 0.59 -10.58
CA VAL A 46 -0.59 -0.17 -11.02
C VAL A 46 -1.59 -0.34 -9.88
N ARG A 47 -2.87 -0.42 -10.23
CA ARG A 47 -3.95 -0.53 -9.26
C ARG A 47 -4.59 -1.90 -9.29
N GLY A 48 -4.82 -2.46 -8.12
CA GLY A 48 -5.67 -3.61 -7.92
C GLY A 48 -7.15 -3.21 -7.93
N PRO A 49 -8.05 -4.20 -7.86
CA PRO A 49 -9.49 -4.01 -7.98
C PRO A 49 -10.10 -3.38 -6.72
N VAL A 50 -9.40 -3.36 -5.59
CA VAL A 50 -9.82 -2.58 -4.39
C VAL A 50 -9.14 -1.21 -4.33
N GLY A 51 -8.39 -0.83 -5.36
CA GLY A 51 -7.77 0.48 -5.51
C GLY A 51 -6.42 0.64 -4.86
N GLU A 52 -5.84 -0.45 -4.37
CA GLU A 52 -4.50 -0.50 -3.83
C GLU A 52 -3.44 -0.39 -4.92
N CYS A 53 -2.31 0.20 -4.59
CA CYS A 53 -1.04 -0.05 -5.27
C CYS A 53 -0.20 -1.13 -4.55
N PRO A 54 0.83 -1.73 -5.20
CA PRO A 54 1.63 -2.82 -4.65
C PRO A 54 2.21 -2.57 -3.25
N ILE A 55 2.57 -1.32 -2.91
CA ILE A 55 3.16 -1.02 -1.60
C ILE A 55 2.18 -1.25 -0.45
N HIS A 56 0.87 -1.05 -0.64
CA HIS A 56 -0.14 -1.31 0.40
C HIS A 56 -0.10 -2.77 0.86
N MET A 57 0.13 -3.72 -0.06
CA MET A 57 0.17 -5.15 0.28
C MET A 57 1.27 -5.49 1.28
N ARG A 58 2.34 -4.70 1.38
CA ARG A 58 3.43 -4.92 2.34
C ARG A 58 3.04 -4.52 3.75
N PHE A 59 2.05 -3.64 3.89
CA PHE A 59 1.58 -3.16 5.19
C PHE A 59 0.32 -3.91 5.67
N SER A 60 -0.36 -4.69 4.83
CA SER A 60 -1.50 -5.52 5.25
C SER A 60 -1.11 -6.69 6.17
N HIS A 61 0.18 -7.06 6.21
CA HIS A 61 0.69 -8.13 7.06
C HIS A 61 1.89 -7.60 7.85
N ALA A 62 1.76 -7.47 9.17
CA ALA A 62 2.77 -6.84 10.03
C ALA A 62 3.95 -7.77 10.36
N THR A 63 4.66 -8.31 9.36
CA THR A 63 5.90 -9.07 9.58
C THR A 63 7.12 -8.19 9.30
N GLU A 64 8.20 -8.35 10.07
CA GLU A 64 9.45 -7.58 9.88
C GLU A 64 10.01 -7.75 8.46
N PHE A 65 9.89 -8.94 7.89
CA PHE A 65 10.34 -9.24 6.52
C PHE A 65 9.65 -8.38 5.46
N TYR A 66 8.34 -8.14 5.57
CA TYR A 66 7.62 -7.30 4.62
C TYR A 66 7.99 -5.81 4.76
N MET A 67 8.41 -5.38 5.95
CA MET A 67 8.83 -4.00 6.20
C MET A 67 10.17 -3.68 5.52
N ASP A 68 11.08 -4.65 5.39
CA ASP A 68 12.35 -4.45 4.68
C ASP A 68 12.15 -4.20 3.18
N ILE A 69 11.25 -4.97 2.57
CA ILE A 69 10.86 -4.76 1.16
C ILE A 69 10.16 -3.41 1.02
N ALA A 70 9.25 -3.06 1.93
CA ALA A 70 8.57 -1.76 1.89
C ALA A 70 9.56 -0.58 1.98
N ARG A 71 10.52 -0.63 2.91
CA ARG A 71 11.58 0.39 3.01
C ARG A 71 12.39 0.47 1.74
N HIS A 72 12.79 -0.67 1.18
CA HIS A 72 13.54 -0.71 -0.08
C HIS A 72 12.80 -0.01 -1.22
N LEU A 73 11.51 -0.32 -1.40
CA LEU A 73 10.68 0.28 -2.44
C LEU A 73 10.47 1.78 -2.22
N ILE A 74 10.21 2.21 -0.98
CA ILE A 74 10.02 3.62 -0.65
C ILE A 74 11.32 4.42 -0.81
N THR A 75 12.48 3.86 -0.46
CA THR A 75 13.77 4.51 -0.72
C THR A 75 14.00 4.70 -2.22
N ARG A 76 13.58 3.75 -3.05
CA ARG A 76 13.70 3.82 -4.51
C ARG A 76 12.67 4.74 -5.17
N PHE A 77 11.44 4.74 -4.65
CA PHE A 77 10.30 5.50 -5.18
C PHE A 77 9.60 6.25 -4.05
N PRO A 78 10.18 7.35 -3.53
CA PRO A 78 9.66 7.98 -2.32
C PRO A 78 8.26 8.58 -2.48
N HIS A 79 7.81 8.88 -3.71
CA HIS A 79 6.46 9.37 -3.98
C HIS A 79 5.36 8.37 -3.63
N ILE A 80 5.64 7.06 -3.64
CA ILE A 80 4.61 6.03 -3.42
C ILE A 80 4.04 6.04 -1.99
N VAL A 81 4.67 6.77 -1.07
CA VAL A 81 4.17 6.95 0.29
C VAL A 81 2.87 7.73 0.33
N THR A 82 2.58 8.55 -0.68
CA THR A 82 1.33 9.33 -0.75
C THR A 82 0.18 8.54 -1.33
N GLU A 83 0.44 7.33 -1.82
CA GLU A 83 -0.58 6.53 -2.45
C GLU A 83 -1.70 6.17 -1.48
N ILE A 84 -2.91 6.33 -1.97
CA ILE A 84 -4.14 5.98 -1.27
C ILE A 84 -4.87 4.87 -2.01
N TYR A 85 -5.65 4.07 -1.27
CA TYR A 85 -6.72 3.30 -1.88
C TYR A 85 -7.69 4.23 -2.61
N ASN A 86 -8.00 3.93 -3.87
CA ASN A 86 -8.84 4.80 -4.71
C ASN A 86 -10.25 4.24 -4.99
N GLN A 87 -10.63 3.11 -4.41
CA GLN A 87 -11.98 2.54 -4.56
C GLN A 87 -12.87 2.82 -3.34
N PRO A 88 -14.20 2.82 -3.49
CA PRO A 88 -15.13 3.29 -2.46
C PRO A 88 -15.00 2.62 -1.09
N ARG A 89 -14.59 1.34 -1.03
CA ARG A 89 -14.50 0.60 0.24
C ARG A 89 -13.47 1.21 1.19
N TYR A 90 -12.25 1.43 0.69
CA TYR A 90 -11.11 1.86 1.50
C TYR A 90 -10.59 3.25 1.11
N TYR A 91 -11.38 4.01 0.35
CA TYR A 91 -10.99 5.28 -0.22
C TYR A 91 -10.25 6.18 0.79
N GLY A 92 -9.06 6.65 0.39
CA GLY A 92 -8.25 7.59 1.19
C GLY A 92 -7.36 6.96 2.26
N GLU A 93 -7.45 5.65 2.51
CA GLU A 93 -6.48 4.94 3.35
C GLU A 93 -5.10 4.93 2.67
N ASN A 94 -4.03 5.24 3.41
CA ASN A 94 -2.65 5.16 2.95
C ASN A 94 -1.78 4.33 3.90
N ILE A 95 -0.50 4.17 3.58
CA ILE A 95 0.44 3.35 4.36
C ILE A 95 0.63 3.85 5.81
N LEU A 96 0.46 5.14 6.10
CA LEU A 96 0.60 5.66 7.47
C LEU A 96 -0.53 5.15 8.37
N HIS A 97 -1.78 5.14 7.88
CA HIS A 97 -2.92 4.55 8.59
C HIS A 97 -2.64 3.08 8.94
N MET A 98 -2.19 2.30 7.95
CA MET A 98 -1.90 0.87 8.11
C MET A 98 -0.78 0.63 9.14
N VAL A 99 0.29 1.41 9.10
CA VAL A 99 1.42 1.30 10.04
C VAL A 99 1.01 1.65 11.48
N ILE A 100 0.14 2.65 11.66
CA ILE A 100 -0.40 3.02 12.97
C ILE A 100 -1.26 1.89 13.55
N ILE A 101 -2.17 1.31 12.75
CA ILE A 101 -3.02 0.18 13.17
C ILE A 101 -2.16 -1.03 13.54
N ASN A 102 -1.09 -1.29 12.79
CA ASN A 102 -0.11 -2.34 13.08
C ASN A 102 0.80 -2.05 14.29
N ARG A 103 0.66 -0.90 14.95
CA ARG A 103 1.45 -0.47 16.12
C ARG A 103 2.96 -0.45 15.88
N ASN A 104 3.40 -0.26 14.64
CA ASN A 104 4.83 -0.22 14.30
C ASN A 104 5.39 1.20 14.45
N ALA A 105 5.67 1.58 15.70
CA ALA A 105 6.18 2.92 16.05
C ALA A 105 7.51 3.26 15.34
N MET A 106 8.36 2.26 15.08
CA MET A 106 9.62 2.48 14.36
C MET A 106 9.37 2.92 12.92
N MET A 107 8.45 2.26 12.22
CA MET A 107 8.08 2.61 10.85
C MET A 107 7.35 3.96 10.80
N VAL A 108 6.46 4.27 11.77
CA VAL A 108 5.86 5.61 11.89
C VAL A 108 6.96 6.67 11.97
N LYS A 109 7.90 6.50 12.90
CA LYS A 109 9.02 7.44 13.07
C LYS A 109 9.84 7.57 11.80
N TRP A 110 10.14 6.46 11.13
CA TRP A 110 10.90 6.47 9.88
C TRP A 110 10.16 7.25 8.77
N LEU A 111 8.88 6.94 8.51
CA LEU A 111 8.06 7.66 7.53
C LEU A 111 8.00 9.17 7.79
N LEU A 112 8.00 9.58 9.07
CA LEU A 112 7.91 11.00 9.44
C LEU A 112 9.26 11.73 9.48
N THR A 113 10.39 11.03 9.51
CA THR A 113 11.71 11.65 9.70
C THR A 113 12.69 11.46 8.55
N ASP A 114 12.48 10.47 7.68
CA ASP A 114 13.37 10.21 6.54
C ASP A 114 13.41 11.40 5.57
N THR A 115 14.61 11.78 5.14
CA THR A 115 14.83 12.94 4.27
C THR A 115 14.29 12.74 2.87
N ASN A 116 14.26 11.49 2.37
CA ASN A 116 13.71 11.20 1.04
C ASN A 116 12.17 11.32 1.02
N ILE A 117 11.53 11.16 2.18
CA ILE A 117 10.07 11.24 2.35
C ILE A 117 9.64 12.68 2.68
N GLN A 118 10.55 13.53 3.18
CA GLN A 118 10.25 14.90 3.58
C GLN A 118 9.41 15.71 2.57
N PRO A 119 9.64 15.63 1.23
CA PRO A 119 8.82 16.34 0.25
C PRO A 119 7.34 15.90 0.22
N TYR A 120 7.05 14.65 0.59
CA TYR A 120 5.74 14.01 0.52
C TYR A 120 4.99 14.01 1.86
N ARG A 121 5.67 14.40 2.94
CA ARG A 121 5.17 14.28 4.31
C ARG A 121 3.82 14.99 4.50
N GLN A 122 3.65 16.17 3.92
CA GLN A 122 2.41 16.92 4.08
C GLN A 122 1.22 16.18 3.47
N GLU A 123 1.39 15.57 2.31
CA GLU A 123 0.35 14.77 1.64
C GLU A 123 0.08 13.47 2.40
N LEU A 124 1.14 12.78 2.83
CA LEU A 124 1.05 11.59 3.68
C LEU A 124 0.25 11.84 4.97
N LEU A 125 0.47 12.99 5.62
CA LEU A 125 -0.23 13.41 6.84
C LEU A 125 -1.65 13.93 6.61
N ALA A 126 -1.93 14.48 5.42
CA ALA A 126 -3.23 15.07 5.10
C ALA A 126 -4.26 14.05 4.60
N ALA A 127 -3.83 12.83 4.26
CA ALA A 127 -4.72 11.77 3.79
C ALA A 127 -5.80 11.45 4.84
N SER A 128 -7.03 11.26 4.37
CA SER A 128 -8.19 10.95 5.21
C SER A 128 -8.88 9.68 4.71
N ALA A 129 -8.90 8.65 5.54
CA ALA A 129 -9.60 7.39 5.26
C ALA A 129 -11.13 7.61 5.39
N THR A 130 -11.80 7.76 4.24
CA THR A 130 -13.22 8.18 4.13
C THR A 130 -14.08 7.21 3.32
N GLY A 131 -13.50 6.10 2.86
CA GLY A 131 -14.25 5.02 2.21
C GLY A 131 -15.33 4.41 3.10
N HIS A 132 -16.28 3.69 2.50
CA HIS A 132 -17.45 3.11 3.18
C HIS A 132 -17.10 2.19 4.38
N PHE A 133 -15.89 1.64 4.41
CA PHE A 133 -15.40 0.87 5.55
C PHE A 133 -15.14 1.73 6.79
N PHE A 134 -14.76 2.99 6.60
CA PHE A 134 -14.50 3.96 7.66
C PHE A 134 -15.78 4.75 7.91
N PRO A 135 -16.52 4.46 8.99
CA PRO A 135 -17.71 5.24 9.31
C PRO A 135 -17.28 6.68 9.56
N MET A 136 -17.85 7.62 8.79
CA MET A 136 -17.78 9.02 9.18
C MET A 136 -18.53 9.14 10.49
N ASP A 137 -17.85 9.57 11.56
CA ASP A 137 -18.54 9.96 12.78
C ASP A 137 -19.65 10.94 12.37
N GLN A 138 -20.90 10.55 12.62
CA GLN A 138 -22.01 11.50 12.64
C GLN A 138 -21.73 12.39 13.85
N ALA A 139 -20.99 13.48 13.60
CA ALA A 139 -20.74 14.62 14.48
C ALA A 139 -20.89 14.34 15.99
N ALA A 140 -19.75 14.24 16.69
CA ALA A 140 -19.71 14.51 18.13
C ALA A 140 -19.93 16.01 18.41
#